data_AF-A0A943SBF3-F1
#
_entry.id   AF-A0A943SBF3-F1
#
_cell.length_a   1.000
_cell.length_b   1.000
_cell.length_c   1.000
_cell.angle_alpha   90.00
_cell.angle_beta   90.00
_cell.angle_gamma   90.00
#
_symmetry.space_group_name_H-M   'P 1'
#
loop_
_entity.id
_entity.type
_entity.pdbx_description
1 polymer ?
#
loop_
_entity_poly.entity_id
_entity_poly.type
_entity_poly.pdbx_seq_one_letter_code
_entity_poly.pdbx_strand_id
1 'polypeptide(L)'
;MAADTTTLTEKMRAALRISSTSEKITEEINDCIAACKADMKNDGVKVIKETDGLIIRAITLYCKAEFGFNNAAEQFRKSYDALKMRLSLSAEYNTAPQVSETDTNSTESGV
;
A
#
# COMPACT_ATOMS: atom_id res chain seq x y z
N MET A 1 -14.17 12.12 1.74
CA MET A 1 -13.34 11.02 2.26
C MET A 1 -11.94 11.57 2.52
N ALA A 2 -11.59 11.84 3.78
CA ALA A 2 -10.31 12.48 4.17
C ALA A 2 -9.75 11.93 5.50
N ALA A 3 -10.43 10.98 6.15
CA ALA A 3 -10.03 10.49 7.47
C ALA A 3 -8.95 9.38 7.40
N ASP A 4 -8.95 8.58 6.34
CA ASP A 4 -8.05 7.42 6.23
C ASP A 4 -6.62 7.82 5.87
N THR A 5 -6.44 8.78 4.95
CA THR A 5 -5.12 9.29 4.53
C THR A 5 -4.36 9.87 5.72
N THR A 6 -4.99 10.76 6.49
CA THR A 6 -4.38 11.38 7.68
C THR A 6 -3.98 10.33 8.72
N THR A 7 -4.75 9.24 8.86
CA THR A 7 -4.46 8.18 9.82
C THR A 7 -3.22 7.37 9.42
N LEU A 8 -3.05 7.06 8.13
CA LEU A 8 -1.86 6.33 7.65
C LEU A 8 -0.61 7.22 7.70
N THR A 9 -0.70 8.48 7.29
CA THR A 9 0.39 9.44 7.34
C THR A 9 0.92 9.61 8.76
N GLU A 10 0.03 9.77 9.74
CA GLU A 10 0.43 9.90 11.15
C GLU A 10 1.03 8.59 11.71
N LYS A 11 0.54 7.41 11.29
CA LYS A 11 1.20 6.13 11.61
C LYS A 11 2.62 6.07 11.07
N MET A 12 2.86 6.51 9.84
CA MET A 12 4.20 6.51 9.24
C MET A 12 5.10 7.55 9.91
N ARG A 13 4.59 8.75 10.19
CA ARG A 13 5.30 9.78 10.94
C ARG A 13 5.80 9.25 12.29
N ALA A 14 4.91 8.59 13.04
CA ALA A 14 5.26 7.95 14.30
C ALA A 14 6.29 6.82 14.12
N ALA A 15 6.12 5.96 13.12
CA ALA A 15 7.04 4.86 12.83
C ALA A 15 8.46 5.33 12.44
N LEU A 16 8.55 6.49 11.79
CA LEU A 16 9.79 7.17 11.41
C LEU A 16 10.39 8.00 12.56
N ARG A 17 9.67 8.16 13.68
CA ARG A 17 10.05 9.00 14.83
C ARG A 17 10.27 10.48 14.47
N ILE A 18 9.50 10.97 13.49
CA ILE A 18 9.55 12.37 13.07
C ILE A 18 8.57 13.17 13.93
N SER A 19 9.06 14.14 14.69
CA SER A 19 8.21 14.99 15.54
C SER A 19 7.62 16.18 14.80
N SER A 20 8.24 16.59 13.69
CA SER A 20 7.75 17.73 12.89
C SER A 20 6.44 17.39 12.19
N THR A 21 5.49 18.33 12.26
CA THR A 21 4.18 18.29 11.60
C THR A 21 4.10 19.28 10.43
N SER A 22 5.23 19.79 9.94
CA SER A 22 5.24 20.72 8.81
C SER A 22 4.62 20.08 7.56
N GLU A 23 3.99 20.91 6.74
CA GLU A 23 3.34 20.47 5.48
C GLU A 23 4.34 19.77 4.57
N LYS A 24 5.55 20.33 4.39
CA LYS A 24 6.61 19.73 3.56
C LYS A 24 6.98 18.31 3.98
N ILE A 25 7.17 18.07 5.27
CA ILE A 25 7.50 16.73 5.77
C ILE A 25 6.31 15.78 5.63
N THR A 26 5.10 16.31 5.79
CA THR A 26 3.86 15.55 5.59
C THR A 26 3.71 15.12 4.12
N GLU A 27 4.02 16.01 3.18
CA GLU A 27 4.08 15.73 1.75
C GLU A 27 5.13 14.66 1.43
N GLU A 28 6.35 14.78 1.95
CA GLU A 28 7.41 13.76 1.74
C GLU A 28 6.99 12.36 2.24
N ILE A 29 6.31 12.29 3.39
CA ILE A 29 5.78 11.02 3.91
C ILE A 29 4.68 10.48 2.96
N ASN A 30 3.78 11.33 2.50
CA ASN A 30 2.70 10.95 1.57
C ASN A 30 3.23 10.46 0.23
N ASP A 31 4.24 11.14 -0.32
CA ASP A 31 4.90 10.76 -1.57
C ASP A 31 5.58 9.40 -1.42
N CYS A 32 6.25 9.15 -0.30
CA CYS A 32 6.86 7.86 0.01
C CYS A 32 5.81 6.73 0.14
N ILE A 33 4.67 7.01 0.79
CA ILE A 33 3.54 6.08 0.87
C ILE A 33 2.99 5.78 -0.54
N ALA A 34 2.81 6.80 -1.37
CA ALA A 34 2.31 6.66 -2.73
C ALA A 34 3.26 5.84 -3.61
N ALA A 35 4.57 6.09 -3.52
CA ALA A 35 5.60 5.32 -4.19
C ALA A 35 5.57 3.84 -3.80
N CYS A 36 5.48 3.54 -2.50
CA CYS A 36 5.35 2.16 -2.01
C CYS A 36 4.11 1.44 -2.59
N LYS A 37 2.95 2.12 -2.60
CA LYS A 37 1.72 1.55 -3.14
C LYS A 37 1.84 1.29 -4.65
N ALA A 38 2.48 2.19 -5.39
CA ALA A 38 2.74 2.00 -6.81
C ALA A 38 3.69 0.82 -7.08
N ASP A 39 4.77 0.70 -6.29
CA ASP A 39 5.74 -0.40 -6.38
C ASP A 39 5.08 -1.76 -6.10
N MET A 40 4.23 -1.85 -5.06
CA MET A 40 3.45 -3.08 -4.80
C MET A 40 2.52 -3.44 -5.95
N LYS A 41 1.83 -2.45 -6.56
CA LYS A 41 0.97 -2.70 -7.73
C LYS A 41 1.75 -3.22 -8.93
N ASN A 42 2.91 -2.62 -9.20
CA ASN A 42 3.77 -3.00 -10.32
C ASN A 42 4.24 -4.46 -10.19
N ASP A 43 4.47 -4.93 -8.97
CA ASP A 43 4.90 -6.30 -8.69
C ASP A 43 3.75 -7.30 -8.52
N GLY A 44 2.51 -6.90 -8.80
CA GLY A 44 1.36 -7.80 -8.87
C GLY A 44 0.48 -7.87 -7.61
N VAL A 45 0.72 -7.01 -6.61
CA VAL A 45 -0.21 -6.85 -5.48
C VAL A 45 -1.42 -6.01 -5.94
N LYS A 46 -2.56 -6.66 -6.10
CA LYS A 46 -3.80 -6.05 -6.61
C LYS A 46 -4.70 -5.49 -5.50
N VAL A 47 -4.67 -6.10 -4.31
CA VAL A 47 -5.48 -5.68 -3.16
C VAL A 47 -4.59 -4.92 -2.17
N ILE A 48 -4.68 -3.60 -2.19
CA ILE A 48 -3.95 -2.71 -1.28
C ILE A 48 -4.96 -1.99 -0.40
N LYS A 49 -5.19 -2.52 0.79
CA LYS A 49 -6.08 -1.92 1.81
C LYS A 49 -5.23 -1.26 2.88
N GLU A 50 -5.39 0.04 3.08
CA GLU A 50 -4.60 0.81 4.06
C GLU A 50 -4.94 0.50 5.52
N THR A 51 -5.97 -0.31 5.74
CA THR A 51 -6.35 -0.88 7.03
C THR A 51 -5.76 -2.28 7.28
N ASP A 52 -5.16 -2.90 6.27
CA ASP A 52 -4.57 -4.24 6.36
C ASP A 52 -3.19 -4.19 7.03
N GLY A 53 -2.97 -5.07 8.02
CA GLY A 53 -1.75 -5.08 8.81
C GLY A 53 -0.48 -5.37 8.00
N LEU A 54 -0.55 -6.24 6.98
CA LEU A 54 0.58 -6.54 6.11
C LEU A 54 0.86 -5.42 5.11
N ILE A 55 -0.17 -4.75 4.61
CA ILE A 55 -0.01 -3.56 3.76
C ILE A 55 0.61 -2.41 4.55
N ILE A 56 0.11 -2.12 5.76
CA ILE A 56 0.70 -1.13 6.66
C ILE A 56 2.16 -1.49 6.96
N ARG A 57 2.46 -2.78 7.17
CA ARG A 57 3.83 -3.24 7.43
C ARG A 57 4.74 -3.04 6.23
N ALA A 58 4.29 -3.35 5.01
CA ALA A 58 5.04 -3.12 3.78
C ALA A 58 5.37 -1.63 3.62
N ILE A 59 4.38 -0.75 3.79
CA ILE A 59 4.57 0.70 3.74
C ILE A 59 5.55 1.17 4.82
N THR A 60 5.43 0.67 6.05
CA THR A 60 6.35 1.03 7.14
C THR A 60 7.80 0.65 6.81
N LEU A 61 8.03 -0.55 6.25
CA LEU A 61 9.36 -1.00 5.87
C LEU A 61 9.93 -0.16 4.72
N TYR A 62 9.12 0.14 3.72
CA TYR A 62 9.50 1.01 2.60
C TYR A 62 9.89 2.40 3.10
N CYS A 63 9.01 3.08 3.87
CA CYS A 63 9.30 4.40 4.40
C CYS A 63 10.55 4.41 5.27
N LYS A 64 10.77 3.39 6.11
CA LYS A 64 12.00 3.30 6.91
C LYS A 64 13.27 3.15 6.06
N ALA A 65 13.17 2.49 4.91
CA ALA A 65 14.29 2.40 3.97
C ALA A 65 14.58 3.77 3.34
N GLU A 66 13.57 4.42 2.76
CA GLU A 66 13.72 5.70 2.06
C GLU A 66 14.19 6.84 2.96
N PHE A 67 13.71 6.89 4.21
CA PHE A 67 14.12 7.90 5.20
C PHE A 67 15.40 7.53 5.96
N GLY A 68 16.06 6.41 5.63
CA GLY A 68 17.33 6.02 6.24
C GLY A 68 17.25 5.69 7.73
N PHE A 69 16.11 5.16 8.20
CA PHE A 69 15.86 4.94 9.62
C PHE A 69 16.94 4.05 10.27
N ASN A 70 17.51 4.52 11.38
CA ASN A 70 18.54 3.82 12.16
C ASN A 70 19.75 3.29 11.33
N ASN A 71 20.13 3.95 10.23
CA ASN A 71 21.21 3.50 9.34
C ASN A 71 21.03 2.06 8.82
N ALA A 72 19.78 1.56 8.77
CA ALA A 72 19.45 0.19 8.39
C ALA A 72 18.63 0.15 7.09
N ALA A 73 18.81 1.14 6.21
CA ALA A 73 18.03 1.31 4.98
C ALA A 73 17.98 0.02 4.14
N GLU A 74 19.13 -0.61 3.89
CA GLU A 74 19.20 -1.87 3.13
C GLU A 74 18.46 -3.03 3.81
N GLN A 75 18.50 -3.11 5.14
CA GLN A 75 17.82 -4.18 5.88
C GLN A 75 16.30 -4.02 5.80
N PHE A 76 15.82 -2.78 5.89
CA PHE A 76 14.41 -2.46 5.69
C PHE A 76 13.97 -2.71 4.25
N ARG A 77 14.77 -2.34 3.25
CA ARG A 77 14.49 -2.62 1.84
C ARG A 77 14.40 -4.11 1.56
N LYS A 78 15.38 -4.91 2.03
CA LYS A 78 15.35 -6.38 1.94
C LYS A 78 14.11 -6.99 2.59
N SER A 79 13.73 -6.48 3.77
CA SER A 79 12.53 -6.95 4.48
C SER A 79 11.25 -6.59 3.72
N TYR A 80 11.21 -5.40 3.11
CA TYR A 80 10.12 -4.95 2.25
C TYR A 80 10.01 -5.84 1.01
N ASP A 81 11.10 -6.07 0.29
CA ASP A 81 11.10 -6.87 -0.95
C ASP A 81 10.62 -8.30 -0.69
N ALA A 82 11.08 -8.92 0.40
CA ALA A 82 10.63 -10.25 0.82
C ALA A 82 9.13 -10.27 1.14
N LEU A 83 8.60 -9.23 1.80
CA LEU A 83 7.17 -9.12 2.09
C LEU A 83 6.35 -8.86 0.82
N LYS A 84 6.77 -7.92 -0.03
CA LYS A 84 6.13 -7.59 -1.31
C LYS A 84 6.02 -8.83 -2.19
N MET A 85 7.08 -9.61 -2.31
CA MET A 85 7.08 -10.89 -3.04
C MET A 85 6.07 -11.88 -2.47
N ARG A 86 5.98 -12.01 -1.14
CA ARG A 86 4.98 -12.88 -0.51
C ARG A 86 3.54 -12.40 -0.77
N LEU A 87 3.32 -11.09 -0.74
CA LEU A 87 2.01 -10.49 -1.04
C LEU A 87 1.63 -10.73 -2.50
N SER A 88 2.56 -10.58 -3.46
CA SER A 88 2.26 -10.80 -4.87
C SER A 88 1.99 -12.27 -5.23
N LEU A 89 2.44 -13.22 -4.40
CA LEU A 89 2.15 -14.64 -4.57
C LEU A 89 0.88 -15.11 -3.83
N SER A 90 0.38 -14.33 -2.87
CA SER A 90 -0.81 -14.70 -2.10
C SER A 90 -2.10 -14.39 -2.84
N ALA A 91 -2.98 -15.38 -2.96
CA ALA A 91 -4.29 -15.23 -3.59
C ALA A 91 -5.13 -14.08 -3.01
N GLU A 92 -5.03 -13.85 -1.69
CA GLU A 92 -5.72 -12.78 -0.97
C GLU A 92 -5.33 -11.38 -1.46
N TYR A 93 -4.12 -11.24 -1.98
CA TYR A 93 -3.52 -9.95 -2.34
C TYR A 93 -3.31 -9.78 -3.85
N ASN A 94 -3.20 -10.86 -4.63
CA ASN A 94 -2.91 -10.81 -6.08
C ASN A 94 -4.11 -11.08 -7.00
N THR A 95 -5.27 -11.39 -6.42
CA THR A 95 -6.52 -11.58 -7.16
C THR A 95 -7.37 -10.32 -7.06
N ALA A 96 -7.81 -9.77 -8.19
CA ALA A 96 -8.72 -8.64 -8.17
C ALA A 96 -10.09 -9.09 -7.61
N PRO A 97 -10.83 -8.24 -6.89
CA PRO A 97 -12.20 -8.55 -6.49
C PRO A 97 -13.00 -8.96 -7.73
N GLN A 98 -13.65 -10.13 -7.68
CA GLN A 98 -14.46 -10.63 -8.79
C GLN A 98 -15.56 -9.61 -9.08
N VAL A 99 -15.53 -8.97 -10.25
CA VAL A 99 -16.69 -8.24 -10.76
C VAL A 99 -17.70 -9.29 -11.21
N SER A 100 -18.78 -9.46 -10.44
CA SER A 100 -19.89 -10.30 -10.84
C SER A 100 -20.53 -9.72 -12.10
N GLU A 101 -20.24 -10.31 -13.26
CA GLU A 101 -20.99 -10.08 -14.48
C GLU A 101 -22.45 -10.43 -14.19
N THR A 102 -23.33 -9.43 -14.13
CA THR A 102 -24.75 -9.67 -13.94
C THR A 102 -25.32 -10.06 -15.30
N ASP A 103 -25.86 -11.28 -15.37
CA ASP A 103 -26.53 -11.87 -16.54
C ASP A 103 -27.38 -10.84 -17.30
N THR A 104 -26.97 -10.51 -18.52
CA THR A 104 -27.87 -9.82 -19.46
C THR A 104 -28.78 -10.89 -20.05
N ASN A 105 -29.92 -11.12 -19.39
CA ASN A 105 -31.00 -11.97 -19.88
C ASN A 105 -31.47 -11.46 -21.25
N SER A 106 -31.02 -12.12 -22.33
CA SER A 106 -31.50 -11.87 -23.68
C SER A 106 -32.91 -12.42 -23.79
N THR A 107 -33.90 -11.56 -23.53
CA THR A 107 -35.30 -11.85 -23.82
C THR A 107 -35.50 -11.54 -25.30
N GLU A 108 -35.31 -12.54 -26.16
CA GLU A 108 -35.62 -12.46 -27.58
C GLU A 108 -37.15 -12.31 -27.74
N SER A 109 -37.59 -11.11 -28.15
CA SER A 109 -38.94 -10.87 -28.61
C SER A 109 -38.93 -10.75 -30.13
N GLY A 110 -39.74 -11.60 -30.77
CA GLY A 110 -40.35 -11.34 -32.07
C GLY A 110 -39.80 -12.18 -33.22
N VAL A 111 -40.52 -13.24 -33.57
CA VAL A 111 -41.35 -13.34 -34.80
C VAL A 111 -42.56 -14.23 -34.49
#